data_AF-A0A8R7UYH1-F1
#
_entry.id   AF-A0A8R7UYH1-F1
#
_cell.length_a   1.000
_cell.length_b   1.000
_cell.length_c   1.000
_cell.angle_alpha   90.00
_cell.angle_beta   90.00
_cell.angle_gamma   90.00
#
_symmetry.space_group_name_H-M   'P 1'
#
loop_
_entity.id
_entity.type
_entity.pdbx_description
1 polymer ?
#
loop_
_entity_poly.entity_id
_entity_poly.type
_entity_poly.pdbx_seq_one_letter_code
_entity_poly.pdbx_strand_id
1 'polypeptide(L)' 'MQVQESTPSESIFKALKEIPGLARTDILRFYSSLIRDDRQFESLMALPMDTRKDWLLMEIIIISGCSIAPAV' A
#
# COMPACT_ATOMS: atom_id res chain seq x y z
N MET A 1 22.61 -5.42 -19.66
CA MET A 1 22.02 -5.06 -18.35
C MET A 1 20.54 -5.36 -18.47
N GLN A 2 20.06 -6.39 -17.80
CA GLN A 2 18.69 -6.88 -17.95
C GLN A 2 17.78 -5.96 -17.13
N VAL A 3 17.09 -5.05 -17.81
CA VAL A 3 15.94 -4.37 -17.22
C VAL A 3 14.90 -5.47 -17.04
N GLN A 4 14.81 -6.02 -15.83
CA GLN A 4 13.75 -6.94 -15.47
C GLN A 4 12.45 -6.15 -15.63
N GLU A 5 11.72 -6.44 -16.69
CA GLU A 5 10.35 -5.98 -16.88
C GLU A 5 9.47 -6.77 -15.90
N SER A 6 9.68 -6.51 -14.60
CA SER A 6 8.81 -6.99 -13.54
C SER A 6 7.44 -6.39 -13.82
N THR A 7 6.48 -7.26 -14.11
CA THR A 7 5.07 -6.91 -14.30
C THR A 7 4.65 -5.87 -13.24
N PRO A 8 3.77 -4.91 -13.56
CA PRO A 8 3.34 -3.87 -12.61
C PRO A 8 2.93 -4.47 -11.24
N SER A 9 2.30 -5.64 -11.27
CA SER A 9 1.97 -6.47 -10.11
C SER A 9 3.18 -6.85 -9.24
N GLU A 10 4.29 -7.31 -9.81
CA GLU A 10 5.45 -7.73 -9.03
C GLU A 10 6.12 -6.54 -8.34
N SER A 11 6.21 -5.40 -9.03
CA SER A 11 6.72 -4.14 -8.48
C SER A 11 5.86 -3.63 -7.32
N ILE A 12 4.53 -3.69 -7.45
CA ILE A 12 3.58 -3.35 -6.38
C ILE A 12 3.79 -4.25 -5.16
N PHE A 13 3.85 -5.57 -5.36
CA PHE A 13 3.99 -6.51 -4.26
C PHE A 13 5.34 -6.35 -3.54
N LYS A 14 6.42 -6.09 -4.28
CA LYS A 14 7.74 -5.83 -3.73
C LYS A 14 7.74 -4.55 -2.89
N ALA A 15 7.18 -3.46 -3.41
CA ALA A 15 7.08 -2.19 -2.67
C ALA A 15 6.31 -2.34 -1.36
N LEU A 16 5.20 -3.11 -1.36
CA LEU A 16 4.44 -3.40 -0.14
C LEU A 16 5.23 -4.24 0.87
N LYS A 17 6.04 -5.19 0.39
CA LYS A 17 6.93 -6.01 1.24
C LYS A 17 8.08 -5.22 1.85
N GLU A 18 8.56 -4.17 1.18
CA GLU A 18 9.62 -3.31 1.68
C GLU A 18 9.16 -2.44 2.86
N ILE A 19 7.85 -2.30 3.07
CA ILE A 19 7.29 -1.51 4.18
C ILE A 19 7.40 -2.31 5.48
N PRO A 20 8.24 -1.86 6.45
CA PRO A 20 8.42 -2.58 7.69
C PRO A 20 7.16 -2.51 8.57
N GLY A 21 6.74 -3.66 9.08
CA GLY A 21 5.61 -3.77 10.01
C GLY A 21 4.22 -3.67 9.37
N LEU A 22 4.11 -3.87 8.06
CA LEU A 22 2.83 -4.09 7.38
C LEU A 22 2.41 -5.57 7.55
N ALA A 23 1.19 -5.82 8.03
CA ALA A 23 0.74 -7.19 8.24
C ALA A 23 0.54 -7.90 6.89
N ARG A 24 0.73 -9.22 6.85
CA ARG A 24 0.55 -10.04 5.64
C ARG A 24 -0.86 -9.86 5.03
N THR A 25 -1.88 -9.76 5.87
CA THR A 25 -3.27 -9.55 5.45
C THR A 25 -3.45 -8.19 4.79
N ASP A 26 -2.82 -7.14 5.35
CA ASP A 26 -2.88 -5.79 4.81
C ASP A 26 -2.14 -5.69 3.47
N ILE A 27 -0.98 -6.34 3.34
CA ILE A 27 -0.25 -6.43 2.06
C ILE A 27 -1.16 -6.96 0.95
N LEU A 28 -1.90 -8.04 1.19
CA LEU A 28 -2.80 -8.61 0.18
C LEU A 28 -3.99 -7.70 -0.13
N ARG A 29 -4.50 -6.98 0.87
CA ARG A 29 -5.59 -6.02 0.71
C ARG A 29 -5.17 -4.83 -0.15
N PHE A 30 -4.03 -4.22 0.16
CA PHE A 30 -3.46 -3.13 -0.63
C PHE A 30 -3.04 -3.57 -2.01
N TYR A 31 -2.44 -4.76 -2.14
CA TYR A 31 -2.09 -5.32 -3.44
C TYR A 31 -3.32 -5.41 -4.37
N SER A 32 -4.47 -5.87 -3.85
CA SER A 32 -5.72 -5.94 -4.62
C SER A 32 -6.31 -4.56 -4.98
N SER A 33 -6.03 -3.51 -4.19
CA SER A 33 -6.43 -2.13 -4.49
C SER A 33 -5.50 -1.51 -5.53
N LEU A 34 -4.19 -1.60 -5.30
CA LEU A 34 -3.14 -1.03 -6.14
C LEU A 34 -3.06 -1.68 -7.53
N ILE A 35 -3.41 -2.97 -7.66
CA ILE A 35 -3.48 -3.64 -8.97
C ILE A 35 -4.68 -3.18 -9.81
N ARG A 36 -5.70 -2.58 -9.18
CA ARG A 36 -6.88 -2.04 -9.87
C ARG A 36 -6.70 -0.58 -10.27
N ASP A 37 -5.80 0.14 -9.63
CA ASP A 37 -5.55 1.57 -9.87
C ASP A 37 -4.06 1.89 -9.84
N ASP A 38 -3.46 2.02 -11.04
CA ASP A 38 -2.06 2.40 -11.21
C ASP A 38 -1.71 3.75 -10.55
N ARG A 39 -2.66 4.71 -10.45
CA ARG A 39 -2.38 6.03 -9.85
C ARG A 39 -2.16 5.94 -8.34
N GLN A 40 -2.82 5.01 -7.66
CA GLN A 40 -2.57 4.78 -6.24
C GLN A 40 -1.15 4.27 -6.02
N PHE A 41 -0.63 3.43 -6.92
CA PHE A 41 0.74 2.92 -6.82
C PHE A 41 1.78 4.04 -7.09
N GLU A 42 1.55 4.88 -8.11
CA GLU A 42 2.41 6.04 -8.34
C GLU A 42 2.43 6.98 -7.13
N SER A 43 1.27 7.21 -6.51
CA SER A 43 1.16 8.02 -5.28
C SER A 43 1.92 7.39 -4.11
N LEU A 44 1.83 6.06 -3.94
CA LEU A 44 2.59 5.32 -2.94
C LEU A 44 4.10 5.46 -3.17
N MET A 45 4.55 5.42 -4.42
CA MET A 45 5.96 5.57 -4.79
C MET A 45 6.48 6.99 -4.59
N ALA A 46 5.62 8.01 -4.78
CA ALA A 46 5.93 9.41 -4.51
C ALA A 46 6.11 9.71 -3.01
N LEU A 47 5.57 8.86 -2.12
CA LEU A 47 5.70 9.02 -0.68
C LEU A 47 7.03 8.44 -0.15
N PRO A 48 7.64 9.07 0.87
CA PRO A 48 8.78 8.51 1.58
C PRO A 48 8.40 7.21 2.30
N MET A 49 9.36 6.27 2.42
CA MET A 49 9.11 4.92 2.95
C MET A 49 8.48 4.93 4.35
N ASP A 50 8.87 5.87 5.21
CA ASP A 50 8.35 6.02 6.56
C ASP A 50 6.85 6.32 6.59
N THR A 51 6.32 7.07 5.61
CA THR A 51 4.91 7.47 5.58
C THR A 51 4.03 6.54 4.74
N ARG A 52 4.62 5.66 3.92
CA ARG A 52 3.86 4.71 3.09
C ARG A 52 2.96 3.82 3.93
N LYS A 53 3.45 3.37 5.09
CA LYS A 53 2.66 2.55 6.01
C LYS A 53 1.44 3.30 6.53
N ASP A 54 1.62 4.52 7.06
CA ASP A 54 0.53 5.32 7.60
C ASP A 54 -0.50 5.68 6.53
N TRP A 55 -0.05 6.01 5.32
CA TRP A 55 -0.93 6.29 4.19
C TRP A 55 -1.78 5.07 3.82
N LEU A 56 -1.17 3.90 3.72
CA LEU A 56 -1.88 2.64 3.48
C LEU A 56 -2.89 2.37 4.60
N LEU A 57 -2.48 2.44 5.87
CA LEU A 57 -3.39 2.22 7.00
C LEU A 57 -4.57 3.20 7.01
N MET A 58 -4.35 4.46 6.63
CA MET A 58 -5.42 5.44 6.44
C MET A 58 -6.40 5.02 5.34
N GLU A 59 -5.93 4.55 4.19
CA GLU A 59 -6.78 3.98 3.13
C GLU A 59 -7.63 2.82 3.65
N ILE A 60 -7.05 1.88 4.42
CA ILE A 60 -7.83 0.80 5.06
C ILE A 60 -8.91 1.36 5.98
N ILE A 61 -8.62 2.38 6.79
CA ILE A 61 -9.58 2.97 7.73
C ILE A 61 -10.71 3.65 6.97
N ILE A 62 -10.40 4.38 5.89
CA ILE A 62 -11.39 5.02 5.01
C ILE A 62 -12.32 3.99 4.36
N ILE A 63 -11.77 2.89 3.85
CA ILE A 63 -12.55 1.81 3.20
C ILE A 63 -13.38 1.02 4.22
N SER A 64 -12.87 0.87 5.45
CA SER A 64 -13.52 0.06 6.49
C SER A 64 -14.61 0.82 7.26
N GLY A 65 -14.80 2.13 7.01
CA GLY A 65 -15.87 2.92 7.63
C GLY A 65 -15.87 2.89 9.16
N CYS A 66 -14.72 2.60 9.80
CA CYS A 66 -14.67 2.49 11.24
C CYS A 66 -14.58 3.89 11.85
N SER A 67 -15.69 4.32 12.43
CA SER A 67 -15.83 5.48 13.30
C SER A 67 -14.70 5.50 14.34
N ILE A 68 -13.67 6.32 14.13
CA ILE A 68 -12.75 6.70 15.19
C ILE A 68 -13.49 7.72 16.06
N ALA A 69 -14.40 7.25 16.91
CA ALA A 69 -14.77 8.03 18.08
C ALA A 69 -13.54 8.02 18.99
N PRO A 70 -12.94 9.17 19.34
CA PRO A 70 -12.00 9.20 20.44
C PRO A 70 -12.82 8.83 21.69
N ALA A 71 -12.44 7.76 22.37
CA ALA A 71 -12.89 7.49 23.71
C ALA A 71 -12.36 8.62 24.60
N VAL A 72 -13.20 9.64 24.81
CA VAL A 72 -13.04 10.67 25.84
C VAL A 72 -13.52 10.13 27.18
#